data_AF-A0ABD3YCD5-F1
#
_entry.id   AF-A0ABD3YCD5-F1
#
_cell.length_a   1.000
_cell.length_b   1.000
_cell.length_c   1.000
_cell.angle_alpha   90.00
_cell.angle_beta   90.00
_cell.angle_gamma   90.00
#
_symmetry.space_group_name_H-M   'P 1'
#
loop_
_entity.id
_entity.type
_entity.pdbx_description
1 polymer ?
#
loop_
_entity_poly.entity_id
_entity_poly.type
_entity_poly.pdbx_seq_one_letter_code
_entity_poly.pdbx_strand_id
1 'polypeptide(L)'
;MTTIKYDSSLWPLAVTVAKGECTLAMHLDSLISWDRWFDRAEAFIVVRVYTDEASLQHPKGAGPATQEWLKNGAAEKMQQLVQAMLIVVPEEQYQKLQNMSVQKAFGIPGAVFKSLDDAKTWLQASAKEIAIPENIELQDVATLVHSHCGNTN
;
A
#
# COMPACT_ATOMS: atom_id res chain seq x y z
N MET A 1 9.66 7.08 16.58
CA MET A 1 9.16 5.72 16.83
C MET A 1 8.87 5.08 15.50
N THR A 2 9.36 3.85 15.29
CA THR A 2 9.14 3.08 14.07
C THR A 2 7.85 2.27 14.21
N THR A 3 6.97 2.36 13.22
CA THR A 3 5.67 1.67 13.24
C THR A 3 5.26 1.28 11.83
N ILE A 4 4.79 0.05 11.64
CA ILE A 4 3.94 -0.31 10.51
C ILE A 4 2.61 -0.79 11.06
N LYS A 5 1.52 -0.26 10.51
CA LYS A 5 0.15 -0.63 10.84
C LYS A 5 -0.58 -1.09 9.60
N TYR A 6 -1.42 -2.10 9.77
CA TYR A 6 -2.26 -2.67 8.73
C TYR A 6 -3.71 -2.53 9.15
N ASP A 7 -4.50 -1.87 8.34
CA ASP A 7 -5.89 -1.57 8.63
C ASP A 7 -6.78 -2.05 7.47
N SER A 8 -7.90 -2.67 7.82
CA SER A 8 -8.93 -3.13 6.88
C SER A 8 -10.34 -2.76 7.35
N SER A 9 -10.45 -1.74 8.22
CA SER A 9 -11.72 -1.17 8.69
C SER A 9 -12.44 -0.39 7.59
N LEU A 10 -11.68 0.08 6.59
CA LEU A 10 -12.17 0.84 5.44
C LEU A 10 -12.38 -0.04 4.20
N TRP A 11 -12.64 -1.34 4.38
CA TRP A 11 -12.81 -2.28 3.26
C TRP A 11 -13.80 -1.72 2.20
N PRO A 12 -13.46 -1.74 0.90
CA PRO A 12 -12.41 -2.52 0.23
C PRO A 12 -11.01 -1.87 0.20
N LEU A 13 -10.72 -0.89 1.06
CA LEU A 13 -9.38 -0.33 1.24
C LEU A 13 -8.59 -1.12 2.28
N ALA A 14 -7.53 -1.80 1.82
CA ALA A 14 -6.51 -2.39 2.66
C ALA A 14 -5.35 -1.39 2.82
N VAL A 15 -5.21 -0.82 4.01
CA VAL A 15 -4.29 0.29 4.27
C VAL A 15 -3.06 -0.21 5.01
N THR A 16 -1.88 0.18 4.55
CA THR A 16 -0.63 0.11 5.31
C THR A 16 -0.14 1.51 5.61
N VAL A 17 0.17 1.82 6.86
CA VAL A 17 0.84 3.07 7.25
C VAL A 17 2.20 2.71 7.83
N ALA A 18 3.26 3.28 7.27
CA ALA A 18 4.65 3.01 7.65
C ALA A 18 5.40 4.30 8.02
N LYS A 19 6.10 4.26 9.16
CA LYS A 19 6.93 5.34 9.71
C LYS A 19 8.21 4.76 10.29
N GLY A 20 9.35 5.39 10.03
CA GLY A 20 10.67 4.94 10.48
C GLY A 20 11.18 3.69 9.74
N GLU A 21 12.40 3.27 10.06
CA GLU A 21 13.08 2.17 9.36
C GLU A 21 12.33 0.83 9.47
N CYS A 22 11.98 0.24 8.33
CA CYS A 22 11.35 -1.07 8.29
C CYS A 22 12.37 -2.17 8.68
N THR A 23 12.06 -2.96 9.70
CA THR A 23 12.86 -4.14 10.05
C THR A 23 12.36 -5.38 9.29
N LEU A 24 13.21 -6.42 9.19
CA LEU A 24 12.79 -7.67 8.54
C LEU A 24 11.56 -8.29 9.21
N ALA A 25 11.47 -8.25 10.54
CA ALA A 25 10.31 -8.77 11.27
C ALA A 25 9.01 -8.05 10.86
N MET A 26 9.06 -6.72 10.78
CA MET A 26 7.93 -5.90 10.34
C MET A 26 7.56 -6.17 8.88
N HIS A 27 8.56 -6.41 8.01
CA HIS A 27 8.31 -6.83 6.64
C HIS A 27 7.59 -8.18 6.57
N LEU A 28 7.99 -9.16 7.40
CA LEU A 28 7.32 -10.46 7.46
C LEU A 28 5.88 -10.35 8.01
N ASP A 29 5.65 -9.51 9.01
CA ASP A 29 4.30 -9.19 9.51
C ASP A 29 3.41 -8.56 8.42
N SER A 30 4.02 -7.82 7.50
CA SER A 30 3.34 -7.29 6.31
C SER A 30 2.80 -8.40 5.42
N LEU A 31 3.62 -9.43 5.16
CA LEU A 31 3.20 -10.55 4.30
C LEU A 31 2.04 -11.32 4.94
N ILE A 32 2.09 -11.54 6.26
CA ILE A 32 0.98 -12.15 7.01
C ILE A 32 -0.29 -11.30 6.92
N SER A 33 -0.17 -9.98 6.96
CA SER A 33 -1.32 -9.07 6.86
C SER A 33 -1.94 -9.09 5.46
N TRP A 34 -1.11 -9.20 4.41
CA TRP A 34 -1.59 -9.44 3.05
C TRP A 34 -2.33 -10.76 2.90
N ASP A 35 -1.82 -11.84 3.50
CA ASP A 35 -2.52 -13.14 3.48
C ASP A 35 -3.90 -13.04 4.12
N ARG A 36 -4.04 -12.32 5.25
CA ARG A 36 -5.33 -12.06 5.88
C ARG A 36 -6.29 -11.26 5.00
N TRP A 37 -5.79 -10.35 4.17
CA TRP A 37 -6.62 -9.63 3.20
C TRP A 37 -7.07 -10.56 2.08
N PHE A 38 -6.19 -11.41 1.58
CA PHE A 38 -6.55 -12.40 0.57
C PHE A 38 -7.57 -13.42 1.07
N ASP A 39 -7.53 -13.79 2.35
CA ASP A 39 -8.46 -14.76 2.95
C ASP A 39 -9.92 -14.25 2.95
N ARG A 40 -10.16 -12.96 2.73
CA ARG A 40 -11.51 -12.42 2.50
C ARG A 40 -12.11 -12.83 1.17
N ALA A 41 -11.28 -13.25 0.20
CA ALA A 41 -11.70 -13.67 -1.14
C ALA A 41 -12.57 -12.65 -1.90
N GLU A 42 -12.38 -11.37 -1.58
CA GLU A 42 -13.08 -10.22 -2.18
C GLU A 42 -12.07 -9.32 -2.88
N ALA A 43 -12.47 -8.63 -3.95
CA ALA A 43 -11.60 -7.72 -4.66
C ALA A 43 -11.38 -6.41 -3.87
N PHE A 44 -10.15 -5.93 -3.79
CA PHE A 44 -9.78 -4.80 -2.93
C PHE A 44 -8.68 -3.91 -3.53
N ILE A 45 -8.48 -2.76 -2.90
CA ILE A 45 -7.44 -1.78 -3.25
C ILE A 45 -6.46 -1.68 -2.10
N VAL A 46 -5.18 -1.67 -2.45
CA VAL A 46 -4.10 -1.50 -1.47
C VAL A 46 -3.69 -0.04 -1.44
N VAL A 47 -3.64 0.54 -0.24
CA VAL A 47 -3.12 1.89 -0.01
C VAL A 47 -1.92 1.79 0.91
N ARG A 48 -0.72 2.08 0.41
CA ARG A 48 0.51 2.13 1.23
C ARG A 48 0.89 3.59 1.44
N VAL A 49 0.88 4.04 2.69
CA VAL A 49 1.28 5.39 3.08
C VAL A 49 2.60 5.31 3.83
N TYR A 50 3.64 5.90 3.25
CA TYR A 50 4.95 6.07 3.86
C TYR A 50 5.07 7.52 4.35
N THR A 51 5.40 7.71 5.62
CA THR A 51 5.42 9.06 6.22
C THR A 51 6.80 9.69 6.25
N ASP A 52 7.86 8.92 6.00
CA ASP A 52 9.24 9.41 5.98
C ASP A 52 10.13 8.57 5.03
N GLU A 53 11.32 9.07 4.73
CA GLU A 53 12.31 8.38 3.89
C GLU A 53 12.77 7.04 4.49
N ALA A 54 12.88 6.97 5.82
CA ALA A 54 13.34 5.77 6.52
C ALA A 54 12.38 4.59 6.29
N SER A 55 11.07 4.85 6.21
CA SER A 55 10.04 3.84 5.96
C SER A 55 10.06 3.25 4.55
N LEU A 56 10.74 3.91 3.60
CA LEU A 56 10.92 3.42 2.23
C LEU A 56 12.11 2.46 2.08
N GLN A 57 12.94 2.32 3.12
CA GLN A 57 14.10 1.44 3.08
C GLN A 57 13.66 -0.04 3.17
N HIS A 58 14.24 -0.86 2.31
CA HIS A 58 14.01 -2.30 2.33
C HIS A 58 15.04 -3.00 3.22
N PRO A 59 14.60 -3.70 4.30
CA PRO A 59 15.54 -4.41 5.14
C PRO A 59 16.17 -5.58 4.38
N LYS A 60 17.42 -5.91 4.76
CA LYS A 60 18.11 -7.08 4.23
C LYS A 60 17.24 -8.33 4.46
N GLY A 61 16.99 -9.10 3.41
CA GLY A 61 16.15 -10.29 3.43
C GLY A 61 14.68 -10.07 2.99
N ALA A 62 14.20 -8.82 2.90
CA ALA A 62 12.83 -8.53 2.46
C ALA A 62 12.57 -8.99 1.02
N GLY A 63 13.55 -8.81 0.12
CA GLY A 63 13.47 -9.24 -1.28
C GLY A 63 13.27 -10.75 -1.41
N PRO A 64 14.20 -11.59 -0.90
CA PRO A 64 14.04 -13.04 -0.88
C PRO A 64 12.73 -13.52 -0.24
N ALA A 65 12.35 -12.97 0.93
CA ALA A 65 11.12 -13.34 1.61
C ALA A 65 9.87 -13.02 0.77
N THR A 66 9.82 -11.84 0.13
CA THR A 66 8.73 -11.46 -0.77
C THR A 66 8.67 -12.38 -1.98
N GLN A 67 9.81 -12.73 -2.57
CA GLN A 67 9.86 -13.62 -3.73
C GLN A 67 9.36 -15.03 -3.39
N GLU A 68 9.73 -15.57 -2.24
CA GLU A 68 9.24 -16.86 -1.76
C GLU A 68 7.73 -16.83 -1.51
N TRP A 69 7.25 -15.81 -0.82
CA TRP A 69 5.81 -15.59 -0.58
C TRP A 69 5.01 -15.51 -1.88
N LEU A 70 5.50 -14.75 -2.88
CA LEU A 70 4.88 -14.67 -4.20
C LEU A 70 4.83 -16.02 -4.91
N LYS A 71 5.92 -16.80 -4.86
CA LYS A 71 5.98 -18.16 -5.43
C LYS A 71 5.03 -19.15 -4.75
N ASN A 72 4.74 -18.92 -3.47
CA ASN A 72 3.83 -19.76 -2.68
C ASN A 72 2.34 -19.40 -2.88
N GLY A 73 1.99 -18.71 -3.98
CA GLY A 73 0.61 -18.48 -4.42
C GLY A 73 0.11 -17.04 -4.21
N ALA A 74 0.85 -16.19 -3.50
CA ALA A 74 0.45 -14.80 -3.32
C ALA A 74 0.43 -14.00 -4.63
N ALA A 75 1.26 -14.36 -5.60
CA ALA A 75 1.26 -13.71 -6.92
C ALA A 75 -0.09 -13.88 -7.65
N GLU A 76 -0.65 -15.08 -7.63
CA GLU A 76 -1.95 -15.38 -8.25
C GLU A 76 -3.09 -14.65 -7.52
N LYS A 77 -3.12 -14.74 -6.18
CA LYS A 77 -4.09 -14.03 -5.36
C LYS A 77 -4.05 -12.52 -5.59
N MET A 78 -2.85 -11.94 -5.72
CA MET A 78 -2.68 -10.52 -6.00
C MET A 78 -3.27 -10.13 -7.35
N GLN A 79 -3.04 -10.92 -8.40
CA GLN A 79 -3.62 -10.65 -9.72
C GLN A 79 -5.14 -10.81 -9.76
N GLN A 80 -5.70 -11.73 -8.97
CA GLN A 80 -7.13 -12.00 -8.94
C GLN A 80 -7.91 -11.00 -8.07
N LEU A 81 -7.34 -10.59 -6.93
CA LEU A 81 -8.07 -9.87 -5.89
C LEU A 81 -7.66 -8.40 -5.79
N VAL A 82 -6.45 -8.00 -6.20
CA VAL A 82 -6.02 -6.60 -6.07
C VAL A 82 -6.34 -5.82 -7.33
N GLN A 83 -7.25 -4.86 -7.20
CA GLN A 83 -7.70 -4.03 -8.31
C GLN A 83 -6.74 -2.88 -8.60
N ALA A 84 -6.15 -2.30 -7.56
CA ALA A 84 -5.12 -1.28 -7.68
C ALA A 84 -4.23 -1.21 -6.42
N MET A 85 -3.02 -0.68 -6.59
CA MET A 85 -2.14 -0.30 -5.49
C MET A 85 -1.76 1.19 -5.58
N LEU A 86 -2.11 1.93 -4.54
CA LEU A 86 -1.80 3.34 -4.37
C LEU A 86 -0.63 3.47 -3.38
N ILE A 87 0.47 4.09 -3.80
CA ILE A 87 1.65 4.29 -2.95
C ILE A 87 1.81 5.78 -2.68
N VAL A 88 1.51 6.22 -1.47
CA VAL A 88 1.65 7.62 -1.04
C VAL A 88 2.96 7.77 -0.29
N VAL A 89 3.78 8.72 -0.71
CA VAL A 89 5.11 8.99 -0.14
C VAL A 89 5.27 10.49 0.15
N PRO A 90 6.24 10.89 0.99
CA PRO A 90 6.54 12.31 1.20
C PRO A 90 6.96 12.99 -0.11
N GLU A 91 6.66 14.28 -0.27
CA GLU A 91 6.88 15.00 -1.52
C GLU A 91 8.33 14.96 -2.02
N GLU A 92 9.30 15.06 -1.11
CA GLU A 92 10.73 14.92 -1.42
C GLU A 92 11.07 13.59 -2.09
N GLN A 93 10.37 12.52 -1.69
CA GLN A 93 10.59 11.16 -2.17
C GLN A 93 9.77 10.87 -3.42
N TYR A 94 8.62 11.53 -3.57
CA TYR A 94 7.82 11.46 -4.79
C TYR A 94 8.64 11.85 -6.02
N GLN A 95 9.47 12.91 -5.94
CA GLN A 95 10.30 13.32 -7.08
C GLN A 95 11.21 12.21 -7.60
N LYS A 96 11.71 11.36 -6.70
CA LYS A 96 12.59 10.22 -7.01
C LYS A 96 11.81 9.01 -7.51
N LEU A 97 10.59 8.80 -6.99
CA LEU A 97 9.81 7.58 -7.16
C LEU A 97 8.65 7.68 -8.16
N GLN A 98 8.26 8.88 -8.60
CA GLN A 98 7.11 9.11 -9.48
C GLN A 98 7.16 8.33 -10.81
N ASN A 99 8.36 8.01 -11.30
CA ASN A 99 8.54 7.24 -12.53
C ASN A 99 8.51 5.72 -12.31
N MET A 100 8.33 5.26 -11.07
CA MET A 100 8.22 3.85 -10.75
C MET A 100 6.90 3.30 -11.31
N SER A 101 7.01 2.27 -12.16
CA SER A 101 5.84 1.57 -12.66
C SER A 101 5.41 0.47 -11.70
N VAL A 102 4.34 0.72 -10.94
CA VAL A 102 3.72 -0.27 -10.05
C VAL A 102 3.27 -1.50 -10.86
N GLN A 103 2.69 -1.29 -12.04
CA GLN A 103 2.31 -2.38 -12.96
C GLN A 103 3.50 -3.28 -13.33
N LYS A 104 4.67 -2.72 -13.65
CA LYS A 104 5.86 -3.54 -13.96
C LYS A 104 6.42 -4.24 -12.72
N ALA A 105 6.32 -3.60 -11.55
CA ALA A 105 6.86 -4.14 -10.31
C ALA A 105 5.99 -5.26 -9.71
N PHE A 106 4.66 -5.13 -9.80
CA PHE A 106 3.72 -6.00 -9.08
C PHE A 106 2.68 -6.68 -9.98
N GLY A 107 2.62 -6.34 -11.27
CA GLY A 107 1.65 -6.94 -12.21
C GLY A 107 0.21 -6.44 -12.03
N ILE A 108 0.00 -5.41 -11.22
CA ILE A 108 -1.32 -4.83 -10.92
C ILE A 108 -1.34 -3.32 -11.18
N PRO A 109 -2.51 -2.74 -11.50
CA PRO A 109 -2.63 -1.31 -11.71
C PRO A 109 -2.18 -0.52 -10.48
N GLY A 110 -1.57 0.63 -10.68
CA GLY A 110 -1.18 1.48 -9.57
C GLY A 110 -0.15 2.53 -9.93
N ALA A 111 0.07 3.44 -8.99
CA ALA A 111 1.02 4.53 -9.13
C ALA A 111 1.52 5.01 -7.76
N VAL A 112 2.56 5.83 -7.82
CA VAL A 112 3.11 6.56 -6.67
C VAL A 112 2.52 7.96 -6.66
N PHE A 113 2.22 8.51 -5.48
CA PHE A 113 1.59 9.80 -5.28
C PHE A 113 2.29 10.55 -4.14
N LYS A 114 2.27 11.88 -4.21
CA LYS A 114 2.74 12.76 -3.12
C LYS A 114 1.66 13.07 -2.08
N SER A 115 0.39 12.75 -2.37
CA SER A 115 -0.74 13.01 -1.48
C SER A 115 -1.85 11.97 -1.65
N LEU A 116 -2.72 11.86 -0.65
CA LEU A 116 -3.95 11.07 -0.74
C LEU A 116 -4.95 11.67 -1.73
N ASP A 117 -4.96 12.99 -1.91
CA ASP A 117 -5.84 13.67 -2.87
C ASP A 117 -5.46 13.36 -4.33
N ASP A 118 -4.16 13.31 -4.62
CA ASP A 118 -3.65 12.91 -5.94
C ASP A 118 -4.00 11.44 -6.21
N ALA A 119 -3.85 10.58 -5.18
CA ALA A 119 -4.22 9.17 -5.26
C ALA A 119 -5.73 8.98 -5.49
N LYS A 120 -6.58 9.77 -4.82
CA LYS A 120 -8.04 9.77 -5.02
C LYS A 120 -8.41 10.19 -6.45
N THR A 121 -7.81 11.28 -6.93
CA THR A 121 -8.05 11.80 -8.28
C THR A 121 -7.70 10.75 -9.34
N TRP A 122 -6.56 10.08 -9.17
CA TRP A 122 -6.17 8.98 -10.05
C TRP A 122 -7.15 7.81 -9.98
N LEU A 123 -7.54 7.39 -8.77
CA LEU A 123 -8.45 6.27 -8.59
C LEU A 123 -9.80 6.53 -9.27
N GLN A 124 -10.35 7.74 -9.13
CA GLN A 124 -11.60 8.15 -9.78
C GLN A 124 -11.50 8.20 -11.31
N ALA A 125 -10.35 8.64 -11.84
CA ALA A 125 -10.11 8.61 -13.27
C ALA A 125 -10.00 7.16 -13.78
N SER A 126 -9.31 6.30 -13.04
CA SER A 126 -9.08 4.90 -13.37
C SER A 126 -10.28 3.99 -13.12
N ALA A 127 -11.24 4.37 -12.27
CA ALA A 127 -12.46 3.60 -12.01
C ALA A 127 -13.34 3.39 -13.25
N LYS A 128 -13.16 4.23 -14.30
CA LYS A 128 -13.83 4.04 -15.58
C LYS A 128 -13.23 2.92 -16.43
N GLU A 129 -11.98 2.57 -16.17
CA GLU A 129 -11.18 1.61 -16.94
C GLU A 129 -10.93 0.31 -16.16
N ILE A 130 -11.04 0.37 -14.83
CA ILE A 130 -10.81 -0.71 -13.88
C ILE A 130 -12.09 -0.85 -13.06
N ALA A 131 -12.54 -2.08 -12.76
CA ALA A 131 -13.83 -2.37 -12.10
C ALA A 131 -13.91 -1.94 -10.61
N ILE A 132 -13.38 -0.77 -10.29
CA ILE A 132 -13.26 -0.17 -8.97
C ILE A 132 -14.60 0.47 -8.58
N PRO A 133 -15.08 0.28 -7.34
CA PRO A 133 -16.28 0.97 -6.86
C PRO A 133 -16.13 2.50 -6.98
N GLU A 134 -17.13 3.17 -7.58
CA GLU A 134 -17.09 4.62 -7.86
C GLU A 134 -17.08 5.51 -6.59
N ASN A 135 -17.47 4.95 -5.44
CA ASN A 135 -17.68 5.69 -4.18
C ASN A 135 -16.56 5.46 -3.15
N ILE A 136 -15.33 5.19 -3.58
CA ILE A 136 -14.21 5.02 -2.65
C ILE A 136 -13.71 6.39 -2.16
N GLU A 137 -13.76 6.56 -0.84
CA GLU A 137 -13.31 7.75 -0.14
C GLU A 137 -11.99 7.51 0.60
N LEU A 138 -10.98 8.34 0.34
CA LEU A 138 -9.66 8.25 1.00
C LEU A 138 -9.52 9.17 2.22
N GLN A 139 -10.54 9.96 2.55
CA GLN A 139 -10.52 10.88 3.70
C GLN A 139 -10.30 10.12 5.02
N ASP A 140 -10.88 8.93 5.16
CA ASP A 140 -10.75 8.12 6.36
C ASP A 140 -9.34 7.50 6.48
N VAL A 141 -8.63 7.37 5.36
CA VAL A 141 -7.20 6.98 5.36
C VAL A 141 -6.36 8.07 6.00
N ALA A 142 -6.65 9.35 5.77
CA ALA A 142 -5.93 10.46 6.41
C ALA A 142 -6.11 10.44 7.95
N THR A 143 -7.31 10.10 8.41
CA THR A 143 -7.61 9.90 9.84
C THR A 143 -6.85 8.71 10.41
N LEU A 144 -6.79 7.58 9.69
CA LEU A 144 -5.98 6.43 10.08
C LEU A 144 -4.50 6.81 10.21
N VAL A 145 -3.93 7.50 9.22
CA VAL A 145 -2.54 7.95 9.24
C VAL A 145 -2.26 8.82 10.47
N HIS A 146 -3.12 9.80 10.77
CA HIS A 146 -2.96 10.63 11.97
C HIS A 146 -3.00 9.79 13.26
N SER A 147 -3.98 8.89 13.37
CA SER A 147 -4.12 8.03 14.56
C SER A 147 -2.93 7.08 14.75
N HIS A 148 -2.35 6.60 13.65
CA HIS A 148 -1.27 5.60 13.65
C HIS A 148 0.11 6.23 13.84
N CYS A 149 0.30 7.47 13.40
CA CYS A 149 1.57 8.17 13.50
C CYS A 149 1.69 9.11 14.70
N GLY A 150 0.56 9.45 15.35
CA GLY A 150 0.47 10.20 16.62
C GLY A 150 1.05 11.62 16.56
N ASN A 151 0.22 12.61 16.90
CA ASN A 151 0.51 14.05 17.03
C ASN A 151 1.99 14.44 16.95
N THR A 152 2.42 14.97 15.80
CA THR A 152 3.44 16.01 15.82
C THR A 152 2.75 17.30 16.26
N ASN A 153 2.70 17.52 17.58
CA ASN A 153 2.70 18.90 18.07
C ASN A 153 4.07 19.52 17.78
#